data_AF-A0A356K744-F1
#
_entry.id   AF-A0A356K744-F1
#
_cell.length_a   1.000
_cell.length_b   1.000
_cell.length_c   1.000
_cell.angle_alpha   90.00
_cell.angle_beta   90.00
_cell.angle_gamma   90.00
#
_symmetry.space_group_name_H-M   'P 1'
#
loop_
_entity.id
_entity.type
_entity.pdbx_description
1 polymer ?
#
loop_
_entity_poly.entity_id
_entity_poly.type
_entity_poly.pdbx_seq_one_letter_code
_entity_poly.pdbx_strand_id
1 'polypeptide(L)'
;MPADTTTLDMIEAGDLLFAVEYRHVGSEEGPSVHVFGEIDGTQEEILRFDCFNKAPHYHYGFSYIDQPAIPIDTTAVGDPLEWVCGRIQKRLPEMLTKAGAPMLSASCDPERLEEVAVTLEKRAHELTLDSS
;
A
#
# COMPACT_ATOMS: atom_id res chain seq x y z
N MET A 1 8.44 9.78 -5.84
CA MET A 1 7.35 10.77 -5.91
C MET A 1 6.16 10.21 -5.14
N PRO A 2 5.48 11.03 -4.32
CA PRO A 2 4.19 10.65 -3.74
C PRO A 2 3.17 10.40 -4.87
N ALA A 3 2.16 9.60 -4.60
CA ALA A 3 1.10 9.33 -5.57
C ALA A 3 0.24 10.58 -5.82
N ASP A 4 -0.24 10.77 -7.05
CA ASP A 4 -1.24 11.81 -7.34
C ASP A 4 -2.63 11.30 -6.93
N THR A 5 -3.03 11.65 -5.72
CA THR A 5 -4.28 11.19 -5.12
C THR A 5 -5.54 11.67 -5.84
N THR A 6 -5.45 12.65 -6.75
CA THR A 6 -6.62 13.19 -7.46
C THR A 6 -7.12 12.30 -8.59
N THR A 7 -6.33 11.31 -9.00
CA THR A 7 -6.64 10.41 -10.14
C THR A 7 -6.85 8.95 -9.72
N LEU A 8 -6.56 8.61 -8.47
CA LEU A 8 -6.69 7.26 -7.95
C LEU A 8 -8.13 6.94 -7.56
N ASP A 9 -8.56 5.72 -7.89
CA ASP A 9 -9.80 5.15 -7.39
C ASP A 9 -9.61 4.71 -5.93
N MET A 10 -10.08 5.54 -5.00
CA MET A 10 -9.90 5.36 -3.56
C MET A 10 -10.90 4.35 -2.98
N ILE A 11 -10.43 3.53 -2.04
CA ILE A 11 -11.22 2.59 -1.25
C ILE A 11 -11.19 3.06 0.20
N GLU A 12 -12.35 3.34 0.77
CA GLU A 12 -12.47 3.83 2.15
C GLU A 12 -12.61 2.69 3.16
N ALA A 13 -11.85 2.74 4.26
CA ALA A 13 -12.07 1.90 5.44
C ALA A 13 -11.85 2.68 6.74
N GLY A 14 -12.96 3.19 7.29
CA GLY A 14 -12.89 4.09 8.45
C GLY A 14 -12.13 5.36 8.09
N ASP A 15 -11.09 5.69 8.86
CA ASP A 15 -10.24 6.87 8.65
C ASP A 15 -9.06 6.58 7.69
N LEU A 16 -9.01 5.39 7.10
CA LEU A 16 -7.98 4.98 6.13
C LEU A 16 -8.54 5.03 4.71
N LEU A 17 -7.69 5.46 3.78
CA LEU A 17 -7.93 5.33 2.34
C LEU A 17 -6.89 4.41 1.73
N PHE A 18 -7.32 3.59 0.78
CA PHE A 18 -6.46 2.68 0.04
C PHE A 18 -6.59 2.95 -1.45
N ALA A 19 -5.49 2.76 -2.17
CA ALA A 19 -5.52 2.80 -3.62
C ALA A 19 -4.48 1.84 -4.20
N VAL A 20 -4.65 1.50 -5.46
CA VAL A 20 -3.63 0.82 -6.25
C VAL A 20 -3.50 1.49 -7.61
N GLU A 21 -2.26 1.70 -8.04
CA GLU A 21 -1.91 2.11 -9.40
C GLU A 21 -0.84 1.18 -9.98
N TYR A 22 -0.73 1.13 -11.30
CA TYR A 22 0.42 0.54 -11.96
C TYR A 22 1.44 1.64 -12.25
N ARG A 23 2.67 1.47 -11.79
CA ARG A 23 3.70 2.51 -11.88
C ARG A 23 4.87 2.04 -12.72
N HIS A 24 5.48 2.99 -13.42
CA HIS A 24 6.78 2.83 -14.06
C HIS A 24 7.79 3.76 -13.39
N VAL A 25 8.85 3.20 -12.82
CA VAL A 25 9.89 3.93 -12.11
C VAL A 25 11.25 3.50 -12.65
N GLY A 26 11.82 4.30 -13.57
CA GLY A 26 13.08 3.95 -14.23
C GLY A 26 12.93 2.68 -15.05
N SER A 27 13.63 1.61 -14.66
CA SER A 27 13.57 0.28 -15.29
C SER A 27 12.71 -0.75 -14.55
N GLU A 28 12.07 -0.32 -13.47
CA GLU A 28 11.14 -1.09 -12.66
C GLU A 28 9.70 -0.70 -13.02
N GLU A 29 8.80 -1.64 -12.84
CA GLU A 29 7.36 -1.44 -13.01
C GLU A 29 6.58 -2.45 -12.18
N GLY A 30 5.33 -2.13 -11.90
CA GLY A 30 4.39 -3.04 -11.26
C GLY A 30 3.31 -2.31 -10.44
N PRO A 31 2.37 -3.06 -9.87
CA PRO A 31 1.37 -2.51 -8.97
C PRO A 31 2.00 -1.84 -7.76
N SER A 32 1.42 -0.74 -7.33
CA SER A 32 1.79 -0.04 -6.10
C SER A 32 0.54 0.20 -5.27
N VAL A 33 0.57 -0.31 -4.05
CA VAL A 33 -0.55 -0.20 -3.11
C VAL A 33 -0.23 0.91 -2.11
N HIS A 34 -1.18 1.81 -1.95
CA HIS A 34 -1.06 3.01 -1.14
C HIS A 34 -2.02 2.92 0.05
N VAL A 35 -1.56 3.32 1.23
CA VAL A 35 -2.39 3.47 2.43
C VAL A 35 -2.24 4.89 2.93
N PHE A 36 -3.34 5.63 2.98
CA PHE A 36 -3.40 7.00 3.44
C PHE A 36 -4.21 7.12 4.73
N GLY A 37 -3.95 8.17 5.48
CA GLY A 37 -4.76 8.56 6.64
C GLY A 37 -4.48 10.00 7.05
N GLU A 38 -5.36 10.57 7.87
CA GLU A 38 -5.20 11.94 8.36
C GLU A 38 -4.20 11.99 9.52
N ILE A 39 -3.18 12.84 9.39
CA ILE A 39 -2.20 13.18 10.42
C ILE A 39 -2.19 14.69 10.58
N ASP A 40 -2.49 15.19 11.79
CA ASP A 40 -2.53 16.63 12.11
C ASP A 40 -3.35 17.47 11.11
N GLY A 41 -4.49 16.92 10.64
CA GLY A 41 -5.39 17.58 9.69
C GLY A 41 -4.95 17.53 8.22
N THR A 42 -3.91 16.77 7.90
CA THR A 42 -3.41 16.57 6.54
C THR A 42 -3.54 15.11 6.13
N GLN A 43 -4.03 14.83 4.92
CA GLN A 43 -4.07 13.48 4.38
C GLN A 43 -2.66 13.07 3.93
N GLU A 44 -2.06 12.12 4.63
CA GLU A 44 -0.68 11.67 4.40
C GLU A 44 -0.65 10.24 3.85
N GLU A 45 0.36 9.92 3.03
CA GLU A 45 0.66 8.54 2.62
C GLU A 45 1.44 7.85 3.74
N ILE A 46 0.78 6.94 4.46
CA ILE A 46 1.32 6.30 5.67
C ILE A 46 2.23 5.12 5.31
N LEU A 47 1.80 4.34 4.32
CA LEU A 47 2.49 3.17 3.79
C LEU A 47 2.37 3.15 2.27
N ARG A 48 3.44 2.72 1.62
CA ARG A 48 3.39 2.34 0.20
C ARG A 48 4.08 1.00 0.01
N PHE A 49 3.45 0.12 -0.74
CA PHE A 49 3.99 -1.16 -1.16
C PHE A 49 4.16 -1.15 -2.67
N ASP A 50 5.40 -1.03 -3.13
CA ASP A 50 5.77 -1.06 -4.53
C ASP A 50 6.04 -2.53 -4.92
N CYS A 51 5.04 -3.21 -5.50
CA CYS A 51 5.10 -4.63 -5.90
C CYS A 51 5.74 -4.77 -7.28
N PHE A 52 6.94 -4.21 -7.45
CA PHE A 52 7.63 -4.19 -8.73
C PHE A 52 8.18 -5.55 -9.15
N ASN A 53 8.29 -5.75 -10.47
CA ASN A 53 8.69 -7.02 -11.08
C ASN A 53 10.09 -7.51 -10.68
N LYS A 54 11.05 -6.62 -10.39
CA LYS A 54 12.43 -7.04 -10.06
C LYS A 54 12.86 -6.65 -8.65
N ALA A 55 12.39 -5.50 -8.16
CA ALA A 55 12.75 -5.00 -6.83
C ALA A 55 11.51 -4.63 -6.00
N PRO A 56 10.65 -5.59 -5.63
CA PRO A 56 9.50 -5.30 -4.79
C PRO A 56 9.94 -4.87 -3.39
N HIS A 57 9.33 -3.81 -2.87
CA HIS A 57 9.70 -3.21 -1.60
C HIS A 57 8.52 -2.43 -1.00
N TYR A 58 8.67 -2.01 0.25
CA TYR A 58 7.67 -1.16 0.89
C TYR A 58 8.33 -0.07 1.73
N HIS A 59 7.56 0.98 1.99
CA HIS A 59 8.02 2.18 2.68
C HIS A 59 7.14 2.49 3.89
N TYR A 60 7.76 3.01 4.94
CA TYR A 60 7.08 3.57 6.12
C TYR A 60 7.18 5.09 6.12
N GLY A 61 6.06 5.75 6.42
CA GLY A 61 6.03 7.14 6.86
C GLY A 61 5.78 8.18 5.76
N PHE A 62 5.38 9.37 6.20
CA PHE A 62 4.72 10.42 5.42
C PHE A 62 5.62 11.13 4.39
N SER A 63 6.94 11.18 4.64
CA SER A 63 7.91 11.94 3.82
C SER A 63 8.84 11.05 2.98
N TYR A 64 9.00 9.76 3.34
CA TYR A 64 9.93 8.78 2.74
C TYR A 64 11.42 9.15 2.67
N ILE A 65 11.78 10.43 2.75
CA ILE A 65 13.14 10.93 2.52
C ILE A 65 14.12 10.38 3.56
N ASP A 66 13.67 10.18 4.80
CA ASP A 66 14.51 9.74 5.91
C ASP A 66 14.38 8.23 6.22
N GLN A 67 13.52 7.51 5.50
CA GLN A 67 13.27 6.07 5.73
C GLN A 67 13.63 5.25 4.48
N PRO A 68 14.63 4.36 4.56
CA PRO A 68 14.98 3.54 3.41
C PRO A 68 13.85 2.56 3.09
N ALA A 69 13.65 2.30 1.80
CA ALA A 69 12.80 1.22 1.31
C ALA A 69 13.21 -0.12 1.95
N ILE A 70 12.22 -0.94 2.32
CA ILE A 70 12.44 -2.26 2.87
C ILE A 70 12.17 -3.31 1.78
N PRO A 71 13.17 -4.09 1.35
CA PRO A 71 12.99 -5.11 0.32
C PRO A 71 12.01 -6.21 0.74
N ILE A 72 11.22 -6.69 -0.22
CA ILE A 72 10.40 -7.89 -0.09
C ILE A 72 11.17 -9.06 -0.69
N ASP A 73 11.49 -10.07 0.12
CA ASP A 73 12.13 -11.31 -0.35
C ASP A 73 11.09 -12.24 -0.98
N THR A 74 10.92 -12.14 -2.30
CA THR A 74 9.99 -12.97 -3.08
C THR A 74 10.34 -14.45 -3.07
N THR A 75 11.59 -14.82 -2.75
CA THR A 75 11.95 -16.25 -2.56
C THR A 75 11.24 -16.82 -1.33
N ALA A 76 11.12 -16.01 -0.28
CA ALA A 76 10.50 -16.42 0.97
C ALA A 76 8.97 -16.27 0.95
N VAL A 77 8.44 -15.25 0.26
CA VAL A 77 7.03 -14.88 0.36
C VAL A 77 6.19 -15.23 -0.86
N GLY A 78 6.82 -15.59 -2.00
CA GLY A 78 6.12 -15.81 -3.25
C GLY A 78 5.71 -14.50 -3.91
N ASP A 79 4.44 -14.43 -4.33
CA ASP A 79 3.91 -13.25 -5.02
C ASP A 79 3.85 -12.04 -4.05
N PRO A 80 4.47 -10.89 -4.42
CA PRO A 80 4.53 -9.74 -3.55
C PRO A 80 3.15 -9.10 -3.31
N LEU A 81 2.25 -9.11 -4.30
CA LEU A 81 0.92 -8.51 -4.16
C LEU A 81 0.03 -9.33 -3.22
N GLU A 82 0.03 -10.67 -3.37
CA GLU A 82 -0.65 -11.59 -2.45
C GLU A 82 -0.13 -11.39 -1.02
N TRP A 83 1.20 -11.28 -0.87
CA TRP A 83 1.82 -11.03 0.43
C TRP A 83 1.37 -9.69 1.04
N VAL A 84 1.34 -8.62 0.25
CA VAL A 84 0.88 -7.28 0.69
C VAL A 84 -0.58 -7.33 1.14
N CYS A 85 -1.46 -7.97 0.37
CA CYS A 85 -2.86 -8.15 0.74
C CYS A 85 -2.99 -8.89 2.08
N GLY A 86 -2.17 -9.92 2.30
CA GLY A 86 -2.07 -10.61 3.58
C GLY A 86 -1.56 -9.73 4.73
N ARG A 87 -0.69 -8.75 4.46
CA ARG A 87 -0.24 -7.76 5.47
C ARG A 87 -1.33 -6.76 5.80
N ILE A 88 -2.07 -6.27 4.82
CA ILE A 88 -3.22 -5.38 5.04
C ILE A 88 -4.24 -6.05 5.96
N GLN A 89 -4.60 -7.31 5.68
CA GLN A 89 -5.59 -8.03 6.50
C GLN A 89 -5.12 -8.31 7.93
N LYS A 90 -3.85 -8.68 8.11
CA LYS A 90 -3.41 -9.32 9.38
C LYS A 90 -2.46 -8.49 10.21
N ARG A 91 -1.81 -7.48 9.62
CA ARG A 91 -0.66 -6.78 10.22
C ARG A 91 -0.72 -5.25 10.10
N LEU A 92 -1.78 -4.71 9.50
CA LEU A 92 -1.88 -3.27 9.27
C LEU A 92 -1.77 -2.44 10.56
N PRO A 93 -2.42 -2.77 11.69
CA PRO A 93 -2.29 -2.01 12.93
C PRO A 93 -0.84 -1.88 13.42
N GLU A 94 -0.05 -2.96 13.39
CA GLU A 94 1.36 -2.89 13.80
C GLU A 94 2.21 -2.09 12.81
N MET A 95 1.88 -2.17 11.52
CA MET A 95 2.56 -1.40 10.49
C MET A 95 2.24 0.10 10.60
N LEU A 96 1.00 0.49 10.88
CA LEU A 96 0.62 1.89 11.15
C LEU A 96 1.35 2.43 12.38
N THR A 97 1.43 1.63 13.45
CA THR A 97 2.20 1.99 14.65
C THR A 97 3.69 2.20 14.31
N LYS A 98 4.28 1.31 13.50
CA LYS A 98 5.67 1.44 13.03
C LYS A 98 5.87 2.67 12.13
N ALA A 99 4.86 3.05 11.36
CA ALA A 99 4.84 4.25 10.52
C ALA A 99 4.72 5.57 11.31
N GLY A 100 4.49 5.49 12.63
CA GLY A 100 4.24 6.68 13.46
C GLY A 100 2.78 7.12 13.50
N ALA A 101 1.86 6.30 13.00
CA ALA A 101 0.42 6.57 12.95
C ALA A 101 -0.42 5.59 13.81
N PRO A 102 -0.10 5.36 15.11
CA PRO A 102 -0.82 4.39 15.93
C PRO A 102 -2.31 4.73 16.12
N MET A 103 -2.69 6.01 16.04
CA MET A 103 -4.07 6.48 16.17
C MET A 103 -5.02 5.90 15.11
N LEU A 104 -4.52 5.62 13.90
CA LEU A 104 -5.30 5.04 12.79
C LEU A 104 -5.58 3.54 12.97
N SER A 105 -4.97 2.89 13.97
CA SER A 105 -5.19 1.46 14.22
C SER A 105 -6.62 1.15 14.65
N ALA A 106 -7.34 2.12 15.21
CA ALA A 106 -8.74 1.95 15.60
C ALA A 106 -9.68 1.75 14.40
N SER A 107 -9.25 2.19 13.20
CA SER A 107 -10.01 2.10 11.95
C SER A 107 -9.78 0.76 11.21
N CYS A 108 -8.92 -0.11 11.75
CA CYS A 108 -8.57 -1.41 11.18
C CYS A 108 -9.60 -2.51 11.54
N ASP A 109 -10.82 -2.39 11.02
CA ASP A 109 -11.84 -3.44 11.13
C ASP A 109 -11.47 -4.68 10.28
N PRO A 110 -11.40 -5.90 10.84
CA PRO A 110 -10.94 -7.08 10.11
C PRO A 110 -11.77 -7.42 8.87
N GLU A 111 -13.10 -7.33 8.94
CA GLU A 111 -13.99 -7.67 7.82
C GLU A 111 -13.79 -6.65 6.68
N ARG A 112 -13.73 -5.36 7.03
CA ARG A 112 -13.49 -4.32 6.03
C ARG A 112 -12.10 -4.39 5.41
N LEU A 113 -11.07 -4.77 6.18
CA LEU A 113 -9.72 -4.98 5.64
C LEU A 113 -9.63 -6.18 4.70
N GLU A 114 -10.45 -7.22 4.92
CA GLU A 114 -10.60 -8.33 3.97
C GLU A 114 -11.20 -7.86 2.65
N GLU A 115 -12.30 -7.09 2.68
CA GLU A 115 -12.92 -6.51 1.48
C GLU A 115 -11.98 -5.58 0.71
N VAL A 116 -11.23 -4.73 1.43
CA VAL A 116 -10.21 -3.85 0.86
C VAL A 116 -9.14 -4.67 0.15
N ALA A 117 -8.61 -5.71 0.79
CA ALA A 117 -7.55 -6.53 0.21
C ALA A 117 -8.00 -7.24 -1.08
N VAL A 118 -9.21 -7.82 -1.09
CA VAL A 118 -9.79 -8.45 -2.29
C VAL A 118 -9.96 -7.43 -3.42
N THR A 119 -10.40 -6.21 -3.09
CA THR A 119 -10.61 -5.15 -4.08
C THR A 119 -9.28 -4.64 -4.65
N LEU A 120 -8.26 -4.45 -3.80
CA LEU A 120 -6.91 -4.06 -4.21
C LEU A 120 -6.28 -5.09 -5.14
N GLU A 121 -6.34 -6.37 -4.78
CA GLU A 121 -5.79 -7.45 -5.58
C GLU A 121 -6.47 -7.51 -6.97
N LYS A 122 -7.80 -7.43 -7.00
CA LYS A 122 -8.55 -7.41 -8.26
C LYS A 122 -8.14 -6.23 -9.16
N ARG A 123 -8.10 -5.01 -8.61
CA ARG A 123 -7.74 -3.80 -9.36
C ARG A 123 -6.30 -3.85 -9.85
N ALA A 124 -5.38 -4.37 -9.04
CA ALA A 124 -3.98 -4.55 -9.43
C ALA A 124 -3.83 -5.48 -10.64
N HIS A 125 -4.58 -6.59 -10.67
CA HIS A 125 -4.59 -7.50 -11.81
C HIS A 125 -5.15 -6.85 -13.07
N GLU A 126 -6.25 -6.12 -12.97
CA GLU A 126 -6.84 -5.37 -14.10
C GLU A 126 -5.85 -4.35 -14.67
N LEU A 127 -5.22 -3.55 -13.81
CA LEU A 127 -4.22 -2.55 -14.22
C LEU A 127 -2.97 -3.19 -14.87
N THR A 128 -2.55 -4.37 -14.39
CA THR A 128 -1.41 -5.10 -14.97
C THR A 128 -1.71 -5.58 -16.38
N LEU A 129 -2.94 -6.07 -16.62
CA LEU A 129 -3.38 -6.50 -17.95
C LEU A 129 -3.46 -5.32 -18.93
N ASP A 130 -3.93 -4.17 -18.47
CA ASP A 130 -4.03 -2.95 -19.29
C ASP A 130 -2.67 -2.32 -19.62
N SER A 131 -1.64 -2.66 -18.83
CA SER A 131 -0.27 -2.14 -18.99
C SER A 131 0.66 -3.07 -19.79
N SER A 132 0.16 -4.24 -20.22
CA SER A 132 0.91 -5.29 -20.94
C SER A 132 0.84 -5.21 -22.46
#